data_AF-A0A7Y3EI04-F1
#
_entry.id   AF-A0A7Y3EI04-F1
#
_cell.length_a   1.000
_cell.length_b   1.000
_cell.length_c   1.000
_cell.angle_alpha   90.00
_cell.angle_beta   90.00
_cell.angle_gamma   90.00
#
_symmetry.space_group_name_H-M   'P 1'
#
loop_
_entity.id
_entity.type
_entity.pdbx_description
1 polymer ?
#
loop_
_entity_poly.entity_id
_entity_poly.type
_entity_poly.pdbx_seq_one_letter_code
_entity_poly.pdbx_strand_id
1 'polypeptide(L)'
;MAAGSGSRYGKLKQFDDLGPNGEFLMEFSIYDALQQGFDHIVIITKAANQEFLKSYLSERLPDHVKLDVLVQQISDLPEGININADREKPWGTAHAVWTARNVVKSDFVIINADDYYGKAAFEGASHFMIKEESKGDYALVGYKLEDTLSDHGSVSRGVCQAENGLLVSIEEHTKIHRSNGS
;
A
#
# COMPACT_ATOMS: atom_id res chain seq x y z
N MET A 1 -1.13 -2.67 1.81
CA MET A 1 0.01 -3.22 2.59
C MET A 1 -0.24 -3.00 4.07
N ALA A 2 -0.52 -4.05 4.85
CA ALA A 2 -0.97 -3.98 6.25
C ALA A 2 -0.09 -4.83 7.22
N ALA A 3 1.11 -5.22 6.81
CA ALA A 3 2.02 -6.05 7.61
C ALA A 3 2.92 -5.23 8.56
N GLY A 4 2.83 -3.90 8.51
CA GLY A 4 3.65 -2.99 9.30
C GLY A 4 3.46 -3.15 10.81
N SER A 5 4.55 -3.17 11.56
CA SER A 5 4.52 -2.94 13.00
C SER A 5 4.44 -1.42 13.19
N GLY A 6 3.27 -0.86 13.44
CA GLY A 6 3.11 0.56 13.76
C GLY A 6 3.81 0.93 15.08
N SER A 7 5.14 1.00 15.11
CA SER A 7 5.92 1.41 16.28
C SER A 7 5.98 2.93 16.46
N ARG A 8 5.60 3.70 15.42
CA ARG A 8 5.53 5.17 15.50
C ARG A 8 4.43 5.67 16.45
N TYR A 9 3.44 4.84 16.77
CA TYR A 9 2.25 5.28 17.51
C TYR A 9 1.61 4.24 18.44
N GLY A 10 2.36 3.36 19.10
CA GLY A 10 1.94 2.63 20.32
C GLY A 10 0.69 1.70 20.28
N LYS A 11 -0.12 1.70 19.22
CA LYS A 11 -1.31 0.88 18.95
C LYS A 11 -1.44 0.71 17.43
N LEU A 12 -2.02 -0.40 16.97
CA LEU A 12 -2.20 -0.73 15.54
C LEU A 12 -3.24 0.21 14.88
N LYS A 13 -2.85 1.46 14.58
CA LYS A 13 -3.72 2.47 13.94
C LYS A 13 -4.30 2.04 12.57
N GLN A 14 -3.71 1.05 11.92
CA GLN A 14 -4.26 0.49 10.67
C GLN A 14 -5.64 -0.18 10.86
N PHE A 15 -6.07 -0.38 12.11
CA PHE A 15 -7.40 -0.87 12.49
C PHE A 15 -8.12 0.13 13.42
N ASP A 16 -7.70 1.40 13.45
CA ASP A 16 -8.49 2.41 14.15
C ASP A 16 -9.77 2.66 13.33
N ASP A 17 -10.90 2.59 14.01
CA ASP A 17 -12.22 2.94 13.50
C ASP A 17 -12.24 4.45 13.18
N LEU A 18 -12.35 4.80 11.90
CA LEU A 18 -12.31 6.20 11.43
C LEU A 18 -13.63 6.67 10.83
N GLY A 19 -14.34 5.78 10.14
CA GLY A 19 -15.62 6.11 9.53
C GLY A 19 -16.80 6.07 10.51
N PRO A 20 -17.97 6.59 10.10
CA PRO A 20 -19.16 6.65 10.95
C PRO A 20 -19.69 5.28 11.39
N ASN A 21 -19.31 4.19 10.70
CA ASN A 21 -19.68 2.82 11.04
C ASN A 21 -18.47 1.97 11.51
N GLY A 22 -17.40 2.64 11.96
CA GLY A 22 -16.18 1.98 12.41
C GLY A 22 -15.38 1.37 11.25
N GLU A 23 -15.39 2.03 10.09
CA GLU A 23 -14.56 1.63 8.96
C GLU A 23 -13.08 1.94 9.22
N PHE A 24 -12.21 1.01 8.84
CA PHE A 24 -10.77 1.21 8.82
C PHE A 24 -10.37 2.17 7.69
N LEU A 25 -9.23 2.85 7.87
CA LEU A 25 -8.69 3.75 6.84
C LEU A 25 -8.56 3.08 5.46
N MET A 26 -8.14 1.81 5.44
CA MET A 26 -7.96 1.06 4.19
C MET A 26 -9.27 0.83 3.42
N GLU A 27 -10.43 0.82 4.09
CA GLU A 27 -11.72 0.63 3.44
C GLU A 27 -12.09 1.79 2.53
N PHE A 28 -11.65 3.01 2.84
CA PHE A 28 -11.83 4.17 1.95
C PHE A 28 -11.07 3.97 0.62
N SER A 29 -9.84 3.45 0.70
CA SER A 29 -9.03 3.11 -0.48
C SER A 29 -9.64 1.95 -1.27
N ILE A 30 -10.15 0.93 -0.59
CA ILE A 30 -10.86 -0.17 -1.23
C ILE A 30 -12.09 0.36 -1.96
N TYR A 31 -12.92 1.18 -1.30
CA TYR A 31 -14.12 1.77 -1.89
C TYR A 31 -13.79 2.57 -3.16
N ASP A 32 -12.81 3.48 -3.08
CA ASP A 32 -12.37 4.28 -4.23
C ASP A 32 -11.85 3.38 -5.38
N ALA A 33 -11.10 2.33 -5.07
CA ALA A 33 -10.64 1.36 -6.07
C ALA A 33 -11.80 0.60 -6.75
N LEU A 34 -12.78 0.10 -5.98
CA LEU A 34 -13.94 -0.61 -6.54
C LEU A 34 -14.74 0.29 -7.50
N GLN A 35 -14.85 1.60 -7.19
CA GLN A 35 -15.50 2.57 -8.08
C GLN A 35 -14.76 2.75 -9.42
N GLN A 36 -13.48 2.36 -9.49
CA GLN A 36 -12.64 2.44 -10.69
C GLN A 36 -12.45 1.08 -11.39
N GLY A 37 -13.26 0.08 -11.01
CA GLY A 37 -13.31 -1.22 -11.68
C GLY A 37 -12.31 -2.26 -11.17
N PHE A 38 -11.62 -2.00 -10.06
CA PHE A 38 -10.82 -3.03 -9.40
C PHE A 38 -11.75 -4.08 -8.77
N ASP A 39 -11.44 -5.35 -8.95
CA ASP A 39 -12.28 -6.48 -8.51
C ASP A 39 -11.54 -7.53 -7.67
N HIS A 40 -10.22 -7.36 -7.47
CA HIS A 40 -9.40 -8.26 -6.66
C HIS A 40 -8.60 -7.47 -5.62
N ILE A 41 -8.94 -7.65 -4.35
CA ILE A 41 -8.27 -7.04 -3.20
C ILE A 41 -7.32 -8.06 -2.56
N VAL A 42 -6.03 -7.71 -2.48
CA VAL A 42 -5.00 -8.53 -1.83
C VAL A 42 -4.42 -7.79 -0.63
N ILE A 43 -4.64 -8.34 0.56
CA ILE A 43 -4.16 -7.77 1.82
C ILE A 43 -2.96 -8.58 2.31
N ILE A 44 -1.80 -7.95 2.39
CA ILE A 44 -0.60 -8.53 3.02
C ILE A 44 -0.54 -8.07 4.47
N THR A 45 -0.56 -9.00 5.42
CA THR A 45 -0.65 -8.73 6.86
C THR A 45 0.24 -9.68 7.68
N LYS A 46 0.20 -9.54 9.01
CA LYS A 46 0.80 -10.49 9.96
C LYS A 46 -0.14 -11.65 10.24
N ALA A 47 0.41 -12.81 10.59
CA ALA A 47 -0.36 -14.02 10.91
C ALA A 47 -1.51 -13.76 11.90
N ALA A 48 -1.24 -13.00 12.98
CA ALA A 48 -2.21 -12.68 14.01
C ALA A 48 -3.48 -11.94 13.52
N ASN A 49 -3.41 -11.27 12.36
CA ASN A 49 -4.51 -10.46 11.83
C ASN A 49 -5.22 -11.14 10.65
N GLN A 50 -4.71 -12.27 10.13
CA GLN A 50 -5.15 -12.84 8.86
C GLN A 50 -6.63 -13.25 8.91
N GLU A 51 -7.01 -14.06 9.89
CA GLU A 51 -8.38 -14.57 10.03
C GLU A 51 -9.36 -13.43 10.29
N PHE A 52 -9.01 -12.53 11.21
CA PHE A 52 -9.82 -11.35 11.52
C PHE A 52 -10.11 -10.52 10.26
N LEU A 53 -9.07 -10.14 9.52
CA LEU A 53 -9.23 -9.32 8.32
C LEU A 53 -9.99 -10.04 7.21
N LYS A 54 -9.78 -11.35 7.07
CA LYS A 54 -10.51 -12.15 6.10
C LYS A 54 -12.00 -12.14 6.41
N SER A 55 -12.39 -12.46 7.64
CA SER A 55 -13.80 -12.46 8.04
C SER A 55 -14.41 -11.05 7.95
N TYR A 56 -13.76 -10.06 8.56
CA TYR A 56 -14.23 -8.67 8.61
C TYR A 56 -14.48 -8.09 7.21
N LEU A 57 -13.52 -8.22 6.29
CA LEU A 57 -13.65 -7.67 4.94
C LEU A 57 -14.60 -8.49 4.07
N SER A 58 -14.68 -9.81 4.26
CA SER A 58 -15.59 -10.66 3.47
C SER A 58 -17.07 -10.33 3.69
N GLU A 59 -17.43 -9.84 4.87
CA GLU A 59 -18.81 -9.41 5.18
C GLU A 59 -19.16 -8.03 4.60
N ARG A 60 -18.15 -7.25 4.22
CA ARG A 60 -18.28 -5.84 3.80
C ARG A 60 -18.05 -5.63 2.32
N LEU A 61 -17.28 -6.51 1.69
CA LEU A 61 -17.02 -6.49 0.27
C LEU A 61 -18.20 -7.08 -0.51
N PRO A 62 -18.52 -6.54 -1.70
CA PRO A 62 -19.49 -7.17 -2.60
C PRO A 62 -19.06 -8.60 -3.00
N ASP A 63 -20.02 -9.51 -3.17
CA ASP A 63 -19.76 -10.93 -3.50
C ASP A 63 -18.92 -11.16 -4.76
N HIS A 64 -18.94 -10.21 -5.71
CA HIS A 64 -18.17 -10.31 -6.95
C HIS A 64 -16.69 -9.91 -6.77
N VAL A 65 -16.33 -9.29 -5.65
CA VAL A 65 -14.96 -8.85 -5.36
C VAL A 65 -14.19 -10.02 -4.74
N LYS A 66 -13.10 -10.41 -5.39
CA LYS A 66 -12.19 -11.42 -4.86
C LYS A 66 -11.36 -10.82 -3.73
N LEU A 67 -11.25 -11.54 -2.61
CA LEU A 67 -10.42 -11.16 -1.46
C LEU A 67 -9.38 -12.25 -1.16
N ASP A 68 -8.10 -11.88 -1.18
CA ASP A 68 -7.01 -12.70 -0.65
C ASP A 68 -6.33 -11.99 0.53
N VAL A 69 -6.26 -12.65 1.69
CA VAL A 69 -5.52 -12.13 2.86
C VAL A 69 -4.32 -13.04 3.12
N LEU A 70 -3.13 -12.53 2.82
CA LEU A 70 -1.87 -13.28 2.85
C LEU A 70 -0.99 -12.83 4.01
N VAL A 71 -0.21 -13.79 4.52
CA VAL A 71 0.77 -13.54 5.58
C VAL A 71 2.16 -13.37 4.96
N GLN A 72 2.85 -12.29 5.33
CA GLN A 72 4.25 -12.11 4.96
C GLN A 72 5.15 -13.02 5.81
N GLN A 73 5.33 -14.27 5.36
CA GLN A 73 6.14 -15.26 6.09
C GLN A 73 7.64 -15.03 5.87
N ILE A 74 8.42 -15.04 6.93
CA ILE A 74 9.88 -14.81 6.86
C ILE A 74 10.60 -15.91 6.07
N SER A 75 10.02 -17.11 6.04
CA SER A 75 10.46 -18.27 5.28
C SER A 75 10.07 -18.25 3.79
N ASP A 76 9.24 -17.29 3.35
CA ASP A 76 8.75 -17.21 1.96
C ASP A 76 9.79 -16.63 1.01
N LEU A 77 10.90 -17.35 0.83
CA LEU A 77 12.06 -16.90 0.09
C LEU A 77 12.14 -17.54 -1.30
N PRO A 78 12.87 -16.92 -2.25
CA PRO A 78 13.21 -17.55 -3.51
C PRO A 78 13.90 -18.90 -3.33
N GLU A 79 13.67 -19.81 -4.28
CA GLU A 79 14.28 -21.14 -4.29
C GLU A 79 15.82 -21.03 -4.23
N GLY A 80 16.44 -21.92 -3.44
CA GLY A 80 17.89 -21.94 -3.23
C GLY A 80 18.41 -20.97 -2.18
N ILE A 81 17.56 -20.10 -1.62
CA ILE A 81 17.94 -19.22 -0.51
C ILE A 81 17.63 -19.89 0.83
N ASN A 82 18.68 -20.30 1.54
CA ASN A 82 18.60 -20.73 2.93
C ASN A 82 19.17 -19.64 3.83
N ILE A 83 18.33 -19.04 4.66
CA ILE A 83 18.76 -18.05 5.65
C ILE A 83 18.63 -18.71 7.02
N ASN A 84 19.77 -18.90 7.69
CA ASN A 84 19.79 -19.21 9.12
C ASN A 84 19.44 -17.91 9.87
N ALA A 85 18.20 -17.73 10.28
CA ALA A 85 17.89 -16.58 11.11
C ALA A 85 16.71 -16.80 12.06
N ASP A 86 16.98 -16.56 13.34
CA ASP A 86 16.03 -16.15 14.39
C ASP A 86 15.45 -14.75 14.09
N ARG A 87 15.18 -14.45 12.81
CA ARG A 87 14.65 -13.16 12.38
C ARG A 87 13.17 -13.13 12.72
N GLU A 88 12.79 -12.17 13.55
CA GLU A 88 11.38 -11.87 13.84
C GLU A 88 10.82 -10.71 13.00
N LYS A 89 11.70 -9.83 12.51
CA LYS A 89 11.29 -8.65 11.73
C LYS A 89 10.99 -9.04 10.27
N PRO A 90 9.95 -8.49 9.62
CA PRO A 90 9.70 -8.70 8.20
C PRO A 90 10.87 -8.26 7.30
N TRP A 91 10.97 -8.82 6.10
CA TRP A 91 12.01 -8.49 5.10
C TRP A 91 11.81 -7.13 4.42
N GLY A 92 10.62 -6.53 4.54
CA GLY A 92 10.31 -5.20 4.00
C GLY A 92 9.24 -5.21 2.91
N THR A 93 9.02 -4.05 2.30
CA THR A 93 7.91 -3.80 1.35
C THR A 93 8.02 -4.66 0.08
N ALA A 94 9.21 -4.77 -0.51
CA ALA A 94 9.42 -5.60 -1.70
C ALA A 94 9.09 -7.08 -1.44
N HIS A 95 9.45 -7.60 -0.27
CA HIS A 95 9.09 -8.96 0.11
C HIS A 95 7.59 -9.14 0.36
N ALA A 96 6.88 -8.09 0.81
CA ALA A 96 5.42 -8.17 0.93
C ALA A 96 4.74 -8.23 -0.45
N VAL A 97 5.27 -7.52 -1.45
CA VAL A 97 4.85 -7.68 -2.85
C VAL A 97 5.16 -9.09 -3.36
N TRP A 98 6.35 -9.63 -3.04
CA TRP A 98 6.72 -11.01 -3.36
C TRP A 98 5.72 -12.04 -2.80
N THR A 99 5.19 -11.85 -1.58
CA THR A 99 4.17 -12.72 -1.00
C THR A 99 2.91 -12.84 -1.90
N ALA A 100 2.57 -11.80 -2.68
CA ALA A 100 1.40 -11.80 -3.56
C ALA A 100 1.60 -12.53 -4.90
N ARG A 101 2.84 -12.93 -5.25
CA ARG A 101 3.22 -13.44 -6.59
C ARG A 101 2.40 -14.63 -7.09
N ASN A 102 1.81 -15.41 -6.18
CA ASN A 102 1.02 -16.59 -6.53
C ASN A 102 -0.46 -16.29 -6.77
N VAL A 103 -0.97 -15.16 -6.28
CA VAL A 103 -2.39 -14.79 -6.39
C VAL A 103 -2.65 -13.65 -7.37
N VAL A 104 -1.70 -12.73 -7.52
CA VAL A 104 -1.78 -11.61 -8.48
C VAL A 104 -1.12 -12.05 -9.78
N LYS A 105 -1.90 -12.08 -10.87
CA LYS A 105 -1.46 -12.52 -12.22
C LYS A 105 -1.75 -11.50 -13.32
N SER A 106 -2.38 -10.38 -12.96
CA SER A 106 -2.72 -9.25 -13.82
C SER A 106 -1.99 -8.01 -13.33
N ASP A 107 -2.19 -6.90 -14.04
CA ASP A 107 -1.77 -5.58 -13.56
C ASP A 107 -2.41 -5.27 -12.20
N PHE A 108 -1.68 -4.53 -11.37
CA PHE A 108 -2.08 -4.27 -9.99
C PHE A 108 -1.48 -2.98 -9.47
N VAL A 109 -2.11 -2.45 -8.42
CA VAL A 109 -1.65 -1.26 -7.70
C VAL A 109 -1.24 -1.65 -6.28
N ILE A 110 -0.16 -1.04 -5.80
CA ILE A 110 0.34 -1.21 -4.44
C ILE A 110 0.06 0.07 -3.66
N ILE A 111 -0.60 -0.05 -2.52
CA ILE A 111 -0.82 1.05 -1.56
C ILE A 111 -0.48 0.62 -0.13
N ASN A 112 -0.16 1.58 0.73
CA ASN A 112 -0.16 1.39 2.18
C ASN A 112 -1.59 1.30 2.72
N ALA A 113 -1.79 0.59 3.83
CA ALA A 113 -3.10 0.46 4.46
C ALA A 113 -3.45 1.59 5.44
N ASP A 114 -2.48 2.43 5.79
CA ASP A 114 -2.57 3.51 6.78
C ASP A 114 -2.47 4.92 6.17
N ASP A 115 -2.56 5.03 4.85
CA ASP A 115 -2.60 6.30 4.10
C ASP A 115 -3.96 6.45 3.38
N TYR A 116 -4.38 7.70 3.20
CA TYR A 116 -5.51 8.06 2.34
C TYR A 116 -5.00 8.63 1.01
N TYR A 117 -5.45 8.06 -0.11
CA TYR A 117 -5.01 8.43 -1.46
C TYR A 117 -6.06 9.24 -2.22
N GLY A 118 -7.34 8.98 -1.95
CA GLY A 118 -8.47 9.59 -2.63
C GLY A 118 -8.73 9.06 -4.05
N LYS A 119 -9.98 9.22 -4.49
CA LYS A 119 -10.50 8.70 -5.76
C LYS A 119 -9.63 8.98 -6.98
N ALA A 120 -9.06 10.18 -7.10
CA ALA A 120 -8.27 10.57 -8.26
C ALA A 120 -7.02 9.69 -8.47
N ALA A 121 -6.45 9.15 -7.40
CA ALA A 121 -5.31 8.24 -7.49
C ALA A 121 -5.69 6.91 -8.17
N PHE A 122 -6.84 6.35 -7.78
CA PHE A 122 -7.35 5.11 -8.35
C PHE A 122 -7.86 5.30 -9.77
N GLU A 123 -8.43 6.46 -10.09
CA GLU A 123 -8.83 6.82 -11.45
C GLU A 123 -7.62 6.90 -12.38
N GLY A 124 -6.57 7.62 -11.96
CA GLY A 124 -5.31 7.70 -12.71
C GLY A 124 -4.65 6.34 -12.92
N ALA A 125 -4.64 5.50 -11.88
CA ALA A 125 -4.10 4.15 -11.97
C ALA A 125 -4.91 3.25 -12.91
N SER A 126 -6.24 3.28 -12.83
CA SER A 126 -7.13 2.52 -13.72
C SER A 126 -6.95 2.94 -15.18
N HIS A 127 -6.91 4.25 -15.45
CA HIS A 127 -6.65 4.77 -16.80
C HIS A 127 -5.28 4.36 -17.34
N PHE A 128 -4.23 4.35 -16.50
CA PHE A 128 -2.90 3.89 -16.91
C PHE A 128 -2.93 2.40 -17.31
N MET A 129 -3.53 1.54 -16.48
CA MET A 129 -3.60 0.10 -16.75
C MET A 129 -4.44 -0.24 -17.99
N ILE A 130 -5.51 0.51 -18.28
CA ILE A 130 -6.37 0.23 -19.44
C ILE A 130 -5.75 0.72 -20.75
N LYS A 131 -5.04 1.86 -20.72
CA LYS A 131 -4.58 2.56 -21.92
C LYS A 131 -3.28 1.97 -22.49
N GLU A 132 -2.43 1.45 -21.64
CA GLU A 132 -1.11 0.97 -22.05
C GLU A 132 -1.16 -0.51 -22.43
N GLU A 133 -0.97 -0.83 -23.72
CA GLU A 133 -0.78 -2.21 -24.19
C GLU A 133 0.62 -2.79 -23.85
N SER A 134 1.45 -2.01 -23.13
CA SER A 134 2.84 -2.32 -22.84
C SER A 134 2.98 -3.27 -21.65
N LYS A 135 3.40 -4.51 -21.94
CA LYS A 135 3.89 -5.42 -20.90
C LYS A 135 5.20 -4.89 -20.32
N GLY A 136 5.21 -4.58 -19.02
CA GLY A 136 6.44 -4.26 -18.27
C GLY A 136 6.64 -2.80 -17.94
N ASP A 137 5.65 -1.94 -18.19
CA ASP A 137 5.69 -0.54 -17.77
C ASP A 137 5.19 -0.36 -16.34
N TYR A 138 5.75 0.63 -15.65
CA TYR A 138 5.42 0.93 -14.26
C TYR A 138 5.12 2.43 -14.13
N ALA A 139 4.19 2.76 -13.23
CA ALA A 139 3.86 4.13 -12.89
C ALA A 139 3.82 4.32 -11.36
N LEU A 140 3.89 5.58 -10.95
CA LEU A 140 3.66 6.00 -9.58
C LEU A 140 2.69 7.18 -9.56
N VAL A 141 1.86 7.23 -8.54
CA VAL A 141 1.00 8.39 -8.28
C VAL A 141 1.78 9.35 -7.40
N GLY A 142 2.20 10.47 -7.98
CA GLY A 142 2.89 11.54 -7.28
C GLY A 142 1.91 12.49 -6.59
N TYR A 143 2.27 12.95 -5.41
CA TYR A 143 1.56 14.02 -4.69
C TYR A 143 2.47 15.22 -4.56
N LYS A 144 1.90 16.42 -4.55
CA LYS A 144 2.69 17.62 -4.28
C LYS A 144 3.23 17.57 -2.85
N LEU A 145 4.52 17.84 -2.69
CA LEU A 145 5.17 17.75 -1.39
C LEU A 145 4.48 18.65 -0.34
N GLU A 146 4.09 19.87 -0.74
CA GLU A 146 3.43 20.87 0.10
C GLU A 146 2.15 20.37 0.79
N ASP A 147 1.40 19.49 0.12
CA ASP A 147 0.14 18.92 0.59
C ASP A 147 0.34 17.76 1.58
N THR A 148 1.59 17.28 1.72
CA THR A 148 1.91 16.12 2.57
C THR A 148 2.79 16.45 3.77
N LEU A 149 3.06 17.74 4.02
CA LEU A 149 3.81 18.21 5.19
C LEU A 149 2.93 18.21 6.44
N SER A 150 3.55 18.06 7.61
CA SER A 150 2.86 18.13 8.91
C SER A 150 3.25 19.39 9.66
N ASP A 151 2.29 20.06 10.29
CA ASP A 151 2.54 21.16 11.22
C ASP A 151 3.11 20.68 12.57
N HIS A 152 3.03 19.37 12.84
CA HIS A 152 3.40 18.77 14.11
C HIS A 152 4.81 18.14 14.12
N GLY A 153 5.55 18.25 13.01
CA GLY A 153 6.91 17.75 12.94
C GLY A 153 7.36 17.41 11.53
N SER A 154 8.59 16.93 11.43
CA SER A 154 9.20 16.62 10.14
C SER A 154 8.72 15.27 9.59
N VAL A 155 8.57 15.19 8.26
CA VAL A 155 8.16 13.96 7.54
C VAL A 155 9.32 13.37 6.73
N SER A 156 9.19 12.10 6.34
CA SER A 156 10.06 11.46 5.34
C SER A 156 9.28 11.21 4.05
N ARG A 157 9.85 11.53 2.89
CA ARG A 157 9.23 11.36 1.57
C ARG A 157 10.28 10.96 0.52
N GLY A 158 9.86 10.15 -0.44
CA GLY A 158 10.60 9.96 -1.70
C GLY A 158 10.33 11.14 -2.62
N VAL A 159 11.32 12.01 -2.83
CA VAL A 159 11.19 13.14 -3.75
C VAL A 159 11.47 12.63 -5.16
N CYS A 160 10.49 12.80 -6.05
CA CYS A 160 10.56 12.36 -7.43
C CYS A 160 11.10 13.48 -8.32
N GLN A 161 12.08 13.16 -9.17
CA GLN A 161 12.43 13.98 -10.32
C GLN A 161 11.80 13.34 -11.56
N ALA A 162 10.99 14.11 -12.29
CA ALA A 162 10.34 13.63 -13.51
C ALA A 162 10.63 14.56 -14.69
N GLU A 163 10.84 13.98 -15.86
CA GLU A 163 11.08 14.68 -17.12
C GLU A 163 10.15 14.10 -18.19
N ASN A 164 9.42 14.96 -18.88
CA ASN A 164 8.44 14.56 -19.92
C ASN A 164 7.42 13.50 -19.46
N GLY A 165 7.03 13.52 -18.19
CA GLY A 165 6.08 12.56 -17.61
C GLY A 165 6.71 11.22 -17.20
N LEU A 166 8.03 11.05 -17.35
CA LEU A 166 8.76 9.85 -16.93
C LEU A 166 9.55 10.12 -15.65
N LEU A 167 9.55 9.17 -14.73
CA LEU A 167 10.39 9.24 -13.53
C LEU A 167 11.86 9.05 -13.91
N VAL A 168 12.70 10.02 -13.56
CA VAL A 168 14.16 9.98 -13.76
C VAL A 168 14.86 9.45 -12.51
N SER A 169 14.45 9.93 -11.34
CA SER A 169 15.01 9.49 -10.06
C SER A 169 14.01 9.65 -8.93
N ILE A 170 14.22 8.87 -7.87
CA ILE A 170 13.53 9.00 -6.59
C ILE A 170 14.56 8.92 -5.46
N GLU A 171 14.58 9.95 -4.61
CA GLU A 171 15.51 10.03 -3.48
C GLU A 171 14.74 10.12 -2.16
N GLU A 172 15.11 9.30 -1.18
CA GLU A 172 14.48 9.35 0.14
C GLU A 172 15.05 10.52 0.95
N HIS A 173 14.21 11.53 1.19
CA HIS A 173 14.52 12.64 2.06
C HIS A 173 13.87 12.43 3.43
N THR A 174 14.67 12.55 4.47
CA THR A 174 14.19 12.52 5.86
C THR A 174 14.19 13.94 6.43
N LYS A 175 13.35 14.17 7.44
CA LYS A 175 13.24 15.44 8.17
C LYS A 175 12.78 16.65 7.35
N ILE A 176 11.91 16.43 6.36
CA ILE A 176 11.28 17.51 5.59
C ILE A 176 10.30 18.24 6.50
N HIS A 177 10.40 19.56 6.58
CA HIS A 177 9.50 20.41 7.35
C HIS A 177 9.34 21.76 6.66
N ARG A 178 8.23 22.46 6.93
CA ARG A 178 8.05 23.84 6.48
C ARG A 178 9.11 24.70 7.18
N SER A 179 9.98 25.34 6.41
CA SER A 179 10.80 26.43 6.91
C SER A 179 10.01 27.73 6.72
N ASN A 180 10.02 28.61 7.73
CA ASN A 180 9.39 29.93 7.60
C ASN A 180 10.15 30.77 6.57
N GLY A 181 9.79 30.66 5.30
CA GLY A 181 10.39 31.42 4.20
C GLY A 181 10.06 30.83 2.84
N SER A 182 8.95 31.32 2.26
CA SER A 182 8.42 31.16 0.87
C SER A 182 8.34 29.74 0.31
#